data_AF-A0AAV4JG54-F1
#
_entry.id   AF-A0AAV4JG54-F1
#
_cell.length_a   1.000
_cell.length_b   1.000
_cell.length_c   1.000
_cell.angle_alpha   90.00
_cell.angle_beta   90.00
_cell.angle_gamma   90.00
#
_symmetry.space_group_name_H-M   'P 1'
#
loop_
_entity.id
_entity.type
_entity.pdbx_description
1 polymer ?
#
loop_
_entity_poly.entity_id
_entity_poly.type
_entity_poly.pdbx_seq_one_letter_code
_entity_poly.pdbx_strand_id
1 'polypeptide(L)'
;MFGQLLMVSQTHDIDLAKVMTYPLNLFPWSLATSDRSLMKTNKAVLLHKLEEAEIALTSRHPEISDIHVIDGNALLQSLIGLPDTFGELALKVFTCLPSSSVAHFVTDRYDDLSIKDIERGRLLYFSHKDTCSLLSSEDGEITDSQLVQSLATSQEEADTKIILHCIHASMDLKCNIIIVRSPDTVVFLLLLAFADEIDKNLLFDTGTSNNRRQIIVTVLKEKFSPNIRSALFGLHSFTGCDTVSSFTGKGKIRPFTIMCKDQNSVNCFQRLGTKEQIDDTLFDVLQKFVCLLYGHPSSNKVNDVRLKIMKKRFTPGDDRPLTQCHGMDLSQLPPCEMSLKNHIKRANYQPMIWRCASQAHPKLPSPENNGWKLSERGRLEINWCDGDIFLNEIVDILSKNDAVQDSDDDQDSVASDDIEWLSESEEDITDSDTD
;
A
#
# COMPACT_ATOMS: atom_id res chain seq x y z
N MET A 1 26.27 14.20 -2.19
CA MET A 1 25.87 13.37 -3.35
C MET A 1 25.31 14.17 -4.54
N PHE A 2 24.21 14.93 -4.41
CA PHE A 2 23.54 15.53 -5.58
C PHE A 2 24.30 16.69 -6.25
N GLY A 3 24.83 17.62 -5.45
CA GLY A 3 25.77 18.63 -5.94
C GLY A 3 27.04 18.00 -6.54
N GLN A 4 27.50 16.87 -5.98
CA GLN A 4 28.65 16.13 -6.52
C GLN A 4 28.33 15.48 -7.87
N LEU A 5 27.18 14.84 -8.06
CA LEU A 5 26.77 14.25 -9.36
C LEU A 5 26.74 15.29 -10.48
N LEU A 6 26.23 16.49 -10.17
CA LEU A 6 26.14 17.60 -11.13
C LEU A 6 27.50 18.27 -11.38
N MET A 7 28.29 18.45 -10.32
CA MET A 7 29.68 18.90 -10.43
C MET A 7 30.48 17.97 -11.30
N VAL A 8 30.40 16.66 -11.05
CA VAL A 8 31.07 15.63 -11.82
C VAL A 8 30.59 15.64 -13.27
N SER A 9 29.27 15.79 -13.52
CA SER A 9 28.79 15.86 -14.91
C SER A 9 29.28 17.10 -15.67
N GLN A 10 29.36 18.26 -14.99
CA GLN A 10 29.86 19.49 -15.61
C GLN A 10 31.38 19.51 -15.78
N THR A 11 32.13 18.94 -14.82
CA THR A 11 33.60 18.95 -14.83
C THR A 11 34.20 17.83 -15.69
N HIS A 12 33.48 16.72 -15.89
CA HIS A 12 33.96 15.54 -16.59
C HIS A 12 33.16 15.21 -17.87
N ASP A 13 32.35 16.14 -18.39
CA ASP A 13 31.54 15.98 -19.62
C ASP A 13 30.64 14.72 -19.63
N ILE A 14 30.05 14.39 -18.47
CA ILE A 14 29.16 13.23 -18.35
C ILE A 14 27.76 13.62 -18.84
N ASP A 15 27.20 12.81 -19.74
CA ASP A 15 25.84 13.01 -20.24
C ASP A 15 24.80 12.88 -19.11
N LEU A 16 24.23 14.01 -18.69
CA LEU A 16 23.19 14.07 -17.67
C LEU A 16 21.95 13.25 -18.05
N ALA A 17 21.64 13.08 -19.34
CA ALA A 17 20.54 12.22 -19.78
C ALA A 17 20.80 10.76 -19.40
N LYS A 18 22.04 10.28 -19.59
CA LYS A 18 22.51 8.96 -19.16
C LYS A 18 22.48 8.83 -17.63
N VAL A 19 22.89 9.85 -16.88
CA VAL A 19 22.82 9.83 -15.41
C VAL A 19 21.37 9.68 -14.92
N MET A 20 20.42 10.37 -15.56
CA MET A 20 19.00 10.33 -15.16
C MET A 20 18.30 8.99 -15.40
N THR A 21 18.94 8.04 -16.10
CA THR A 21 18.40 6.67 -16.23
C THR A 21 18.62 5.82 -14.99
N TYR A 22 19.54 6.22 -14.10
CA TYR A 22 19.86 5.50 -12.87
C TYR A 22 18.99 5.95 -11.69
N PRO A 23 18.81 5.10 -10.66
CA PRO A 23 18.12 5.46 -9.41
C PRO A 23 18.76 6.64 -8.67
N LEU A 24 20.08 6.82 -8.80
CA LEU A 24 20.90 7.84 -8.12
C LEU A 24 21.05 7.63 -6.60
N ASN A 25 20.60 6.47 -6.09
CA ASN A 25 20.82 6.02 -4.73
C ASN A 25 20.50 4.51 -4.64
N LEU A 26 20.90 3.84 -3.55
CA LEU A 26 20.67 2.42 -3.30
C LEU A 26 19.21 1.99 -3.47
N PHE A 27 18.29 2.92 -3.26
CA PHE A 27 16.86 2.77 -3.48
C PHE A 27 16.26 4.07 -4.05
N PRO A 28 15.19 3.98 -4.85
CA PRO A 28 14.54 5.14 -5.44
C PRO A 28 13.76 5.93 -4.38
N TRP A 29 14.24 7.12 -4.02
CA TRP A 29 13.60 8.04 -3.05
C TRP A 29 12.16 8.43 -3.36
N SER A 30 11.74 8.26 -4.62
CA SER A 30 10.36 8.49 -5.04
C SER A 30 9.40 7.35 -4.68
N LEU A 31 9.94 6.22 -4.18
CA LEU A 31 9.21 5.01 -3.83
C LEU A 31 9.67 4.40 -2.49
N ALA A 32 10.82 4.80 -1.95
CA ALA A 32 11.38 4.28 -0.72
C ALA A 32 11.70 5.40 0.29
N THR A 33 11.50 5.10 1.56
CA THR A 33 11.93 5.91 2.71
C THR A 33 13.43 5.69 3.00
N SER A 34 14.01 6.50 3.89
CA SER A 34 15.43 6.41 4.27
C SER A 34 15.81 5.09 4.95
N ASP A 35 14.86 4.43 5.61
CA ASP A 35 15.02 3.11 6.25
C ASP A 35 14.80 1.94 5.28
N ARG A 36 14.66 2.21 3.96
CA ARG A 36 14.44 1.23 2.88
C ARG A 36 13.04 0.61 2.88
N SER A 37 12.11 1.12 3.69
CA SER A 37 10.71 0.67 3.66
C SER A 37 9.93 1.30 2.50
N LEU A 38 8.73 0.77 2.26
CA LEU A 38 7.82 1.27 1.22
C LEU A 38 7.31 2.66 1.61
N MET A 39 7.32 3.60 0.65
CA MET A 39 6.62 4.87 0.84
C MET A 39 5.12 4.64 1.07
N LYS A 40 4.59 5.11 2.20
CA LYS A 40 3.18 4.95 2.55
C LYS A 40 2.34 6.16 2.12
N THR A 41 1.04 5.93 1.95
CA THR A 41 0.05 6.98 1.68
C THR A 41 -1.23 6.68 2.45
N ASN A 42 -2.03 7.71 2.72
CA ASN A 42 -3.32 7.53 3.38
C ASN A 42 -4.31 6.88 2.42
N LYS A 43 -4.49 5.56 2.54
CA LYS A 43 -5.41 4.77 1.70
C LYS A 43 -6.88 5.14 1.91
N ALA A 44 -7.28 5.51 3.13
CA ALA A 44 -8.66 5.83 3.48
C ALA A 44 -9.22 7.04 2.70
N VAL A 45 -8.36 7.96 2.27
CA VAL A 45 -8.77 9.11 1.43
C VAL A 45 -9.41 8.67 0.11
N LEU A 46 -9.01 7.52 -0.46
CA LEU A 46 -9.68 6.98 -1.66
C LEU A 46 -11.07 6.46 -1.32
N LEU A 47 -11.23 5.77 -0.18
CA LEU A 47 -12.54 5.30 0.29
C LEU A 47 -13.48 6.48 0.48
N HIS A 48 -13.07 7.51 1.22
CA HIS A 48 -13.87 8.72 1.42
C HIS A 48 -14.28 9.36 0.09
N LYS A 49 -13.38 9.36 -0.91
CA LYS A 49 -13.71 9.91 -2.22
C LYS A 49 -14.77 9.11 -2.97
N LEU A 50 -14.75 7.79 -2.83
CA LEU A 50 -15.74 6.90 -3.43
C LEU A 50 -17.08 6.95 -2.67
N GLU A 51 -17.03 7.21 -1.36
CA GLU A 51 -18.19 7.38 -0.47
C GLU A 51 -18.90 8.72 -0.66
N GLU A 52 -18.17 9.82 -0.86
CA GLU A 52 -18.70 11.18 -1.14
C GLU A 52 -19.72 11.22 -2.30
N ALA A 53 -19.77 10.15 -3.08
CA ALA A 53 -20.68 10.00 -4.18
C ALA A 53 -22.17 10.03 -3.75
N GLU A 54 -22.58 9.72 -2.53
CA GLU A 54 -23.81 10.24 -1.90
C GLU A 54 -23.96 9.78 -0.43
N ILE A 55 -24.72 10.55 0.34
CA ILE A 55 -25.08 10.33 1.75
C ILE A 55 -25.84 9.00 1.87
N ALA A 56 -25.17 7.94 2.29
CA ALA A 56 -25.83 6.71 2.73
C ALA A 56 -26.54 6.99 4.06
N LEU A 57 -27.81 7.37 3.98
CA LEU A 57 -28.71 7.44 5.12
C LEU A 57 -28.74 6.06 5.80
N THR A 58 -28.25 6.04 7.04
CA THR A 58 -28.52 4.99 8.02
C THR A 58 -30.02 4.81 8.18
N SER A 59 -30.57 3.71 7.65
CA SER A 59 -31.70 3.05 8.28
C SER A 59 -31.14 1.87 9.07
N ARG A 60 -31.14 1.96 10.40
CA ARG A 60 -31.16 0.75 11.21
C ARG A 60 -32.46 0.04 10.83
N HIS A 61 -32.37 -0.99 10.00
CA HIS A 61 -33.51 -1.88 9.76
C HIS A 61 -33.67 -2.74 11.00
N PRO A 62 -34.74 -2.56 11.79
CA PRO A 62 -35.03 -3.47 12.90
C PRO A 62 -35.62 -4.74 12.28
N GLU A 63 -35.11 -5.91 12.68
CA GLU A 63 -35.69 -7.23 12.38
C GLU A 63 -35.45 -7.82 10.98
N ILE A 64 -34.19 -7.87 10.53
CA ILE A 64 -33.81 -8.65 9.35
C ILE A 64 -32.73 -9.65 9.74
N SER A 65 -32.84 -10.88 9.22
CA SER A 65 -31.78 -11.90 9.24
C SER A 65 -30.54 -11.38 8.51
N ASP A 66 -29.61 -10.87 9.31
CA ASP A 66 -28.33 -10.32 8.88
C ASP A 66 -27.18 -11.26 9.21
N ILE A 67 -26.27 -11.43 8.25
CA ILE A 67 -25.01 -12.12 8.48
C ILE A 67 -23.90 -11.08 8.55
N HIS A 68 -23.16 -11.08 9.66
CA HIS A 68 -22.02 -10.20 9.83
C HIS A 68 -20.74 -10.91 9.41
N VAL A 69 -19.92 -10.26 8.58
CA VAL A 69 -18.58 -10.72 8.24
C VAL A 69 -17.58 -9.72 8.81
N ILE A 70 -16.78 -10.16 9.77
CA ILE A 70 -15.89 -9.33 10.57
C ILE A 70 -14.46 -9.53 10.11
N ASP A 71 -13.79 -8.43 9.78
CA ASP A 71 -12.34 -8.37 9.64
C ASP A 71 -11.68 -8.58 11.01
N GLY A 72 -11.27 -9.83 11.24
CA GLY A 72 -10.71 -10.27 12.50
C GLY A 72 -9.33 -9.70 12.78
N ASN A 73 -8.52 -9.47 11.75
CA ASN A 73 -7.22 -8.82 11.91
C ASN A 73 -7.37 -7.38 12.39
N ALA A 74 -8.30 -6.62 11.80
CA ALA A 74 -8.61 -5.27 12.27
C ALA A 74 -9.18 -5.27 13.70
N LEU A 75 -10.07 -6.22 14.02
CA LEU A 75 -10.63 -6.33 15.37
C LEU A 75 -9.53 -6.64 16.39
N LEU A 76 -8.66 -7.60 16.13
CA LEU A 76 -7.55 -7.98 17.01
C LEU A 76 -6.60 -6.80 17.25
N GLN A 77 -6.25 -6.05 16.21
CA GLN A 77 -5.39 -4.86 16.33
C GLN A 77 -6.04 -3.74 17.13
N SER A 78 -7.37 -3.67 17.18
CA SER A 78 -8.11 -2.67 17.95
C SER A 78 -8.22 -2.98 19.44
N LEU A 79 -7.88 -4.21 19.87
CA LEU A 79 -7.99 -4.60 21.27
C LEU A 79 -6.95 -3.88 22.14
N ILE A 80 -7.43 -3.10 23.11
CA ILE A 80 -6.59 -2.45 24.12
C ILE A 80 -6.35 -3.44 25.26
N GLY A 81 -5.09 -3.75 25.55
CA GLY A 81 -4.69 -4.74 26.56
C GLY A 81 -4.95 -6.17 26.07
N LEU A 82 -3.90 -6.85 25.61
CA LEU A 82 -4.00 -8.26 25.21
C LEU A 82 -4.12 -9.11 26.48
N PRO A 83 -5.12 -10.00 26.57
CA PRO A 83 -5.22 -10.94 27.69
C PRO A 83 -4.05 -11.92 27.72
N ASP A 84 -3.79 -12.50 28.90
CA ASP A 84 -2.66 -13.41 29.12
C ASP A 84 -2.94 -14.80 28.54
N THR A 85 -4.21 -15.15 28.34
CA THR A 85 -4.62 -16.46 27.80
C THR A 85 -5.42 -16.35 26.51
N PHE A 86 -5.31 -17.38 25.67
CA PHE A 86 -6.12 -17.49 24.46
C PHE A 86 -7.63 -17.55 24.77
N GLY A 87 -8.03 -18.18 25.87
CA GLY A 87 -9.44 -18.25 26.27
C GLY A 87 -10.03 -16.87 26.59
N GLU A 88 -9.30 -16.04 27.32
CA GLU A 88 -9.72 -14.66 27.59
C GLU A 88 -9.71 -13.79 26.33
N LEU A 89 -8.74 -13.98 25.44
CA LEU A 89 -8.72 -13.33 24.12
C LEU A 89 -9.96 -13.72 23.31
N ALA A 90 -10.29 -15.01 23.25
CA ALA A 90 -11.46 -15.52 22.53
C ALA A 90 -12.75 -14.95 23.12
N LEU A 91 -12.89 -14.91 24.45
CA LEU A 91 -14.05 -14.31 25.12
C LEU A 91 -14.13 -12.81 24.81
N LYS A 92 -13.01 -12.08 24.87
CA LYS A 92 -12.96 -10.65 24.54
C LYS A 92 -13.35 -10.38 23.10
N VAL A 93 -12.86 -11.17 22.15
CA VAL A 93 -13.28 -11.12 20.74
C VAL A 93 -14.78 -11.39 20.62
N PHE A 94 -15.28 -12.46 21.26
CA PHE A 94 -16.69 -12.85 21.22
C PHE A 94 -17.60 -11.73 21.74
N THR A 95 -17.24 -11.07 22.84
CA THR A 95 -18.02 -9.93 23.38
C THR A 95 -18.03 -8.69 22.47
N CYS A 96 -17.05 -8.57 21.57
CA CYS A 96 -16.96 -7.48 20.60
C CYS A 96 -17.72 -7.78 19.29
N LEU A 97 -18.17 -9.02 19.10
CA LEU A 97 -18.99 -9.41 17.95
C LEU A 97 -20.39 -8.79 18.06
N PRO A 98 -21.02 -8.44 16.93
CA PRO A 98 -22.39 -7.96 16.92
C PRO A 98 -23.35 -9.04 17.45
N SER A 99 -24.41 -8.60 18.14
CA SER A 99 -25.52 -9.48 18.50
C SER A 99 -26.34 -9.80 17.26
N SER A 100 -25.88 -10.76 16.44
CA SER A 100 -26.53 -11.28 15.25
C SER A 100 -26.72 -12.79 15.35
N SER A 101 -27.57 -13.37 14.49
CA SER A 101 -27.76 -14.82 14.44
C SER A 101 -26.50 -15.54 13.95
N VAL A 102 -25.73 -14.91 13.05
CA VAL A 102 -24.48 -15.44 12.49
C VAL A 102 -23.44 -14.32 12.37
N ALA A 103 -22.23 -14.62 12.83
CA ALA A 103 -21.05 -13.77 12.64
C ALA A 103 -19.87 -14.61 12.13
N HIS A 104 -19.32 -14.25 10.98
CA HIS A 104 -18.09 -14.81 10.43
C HIS A 104 -16.91 -13.97 10.91
N PHE A 105 -15.96 -14.57 11.62
CA PHE A 105 -14.74 -13.90 12.06
C PHE A 105 -13.55 -14.34 11.19
N VAL A 106 -13.04 -13.45 10.35
CA VAL A 106 -12.09 -13.79 9.27
C VAL A 106 -10.70 -13.24 9.59
N THR A 107 -9.68 -14.09 9.61
CA THR A 107 -8.30 -13.72 9.97
C THR A 107 -7.28 -14.12 8.92
N ASP A 108 -6.11 -13.48 8.96
CA ASP A 108 -4.95 -13.85 8.15
C ASP A 108 -4.44 -15.24 8.50
N ARG A 109 -3.83 -15.88 7.50
CA ARG A 109 -2.91 -17.00 7.68
C ARG A 109 -1.50 -16.44 7.48
N TYR A 110 -0.51 -17.06 8.11
CA TYR A 110 0.88 -16.66 7.98
C TYR A 110 1.66 -17.74 7.23
N ASP A 111 2.08 -17.40 6.01
CA ASP A 111 2.83 -18.29 5.14
C ASP A 111 4.33 -17.98 5.22
N ASP A 112 5.15 -19.01 5.01
CA ASP A 112 6.62 -18.93 5.10
C ASP A 112 7.23 -18.00 4.03
N LEU A 113 6.61 -17.94 2.85
CA LEU A 113 7.04 -17.10 1.73
C LEU A 113 5.96 -16.07 1.40
N SER A 114 6.00 -14.91 2.06
CA SER A 114 4.95 -13.90 1.94
C SER A 114 5.49 -12.55 1.47
N ILE A 115 4.79 -11.92 0.52
CA ILE A 115 5.05 -10.53 0.13
C ILE A 115 4.72 -9.52 1.24
N LYS A 116 4.02 -9.96 2.30
CA LYS A 116 3.65 -9.16 3.48
C LYS A 116 4.70 -9.19 4.58
N ASP A 117 5.77 -9.98 4.45
CA ASP A 117 6.85 -10.02 5.43
C ASP A 117 7.44 -8.64 5.72
N ILE A 118 7.39 -7.72 4.75
CA ILE A 118 7.84 -6.34 4.93
C ILE A 118 7.02 -5.54 5.96
N GLU A 119 5.74 -5.89 6.16
CA GLU A 119 4.87 -5.22 7.14
C GLU A 119 4.96 -5.83 8.54
N ARG A 120 5.61 -6.99 8.69
CA ARG A 120 5.67 -7.78 9.93
C ARG A 120 6.76 -7.27 10.89
N GLY A 121 6.65 -6.01 11.32
CA GLY A 121 7.56 -5.40 12.30
C GLY A 121 7.32 -5.80 13.77
N ARG A 122 6.20 -6.48 14.06
CA ARG A 122 5.84 -7.04 15.38
C ARG A 122 5.24 -8.43 15.18
N LEU A 123 5.78 -9.44 15.86
CA LEU A 123 5.38 -10.84 15.72
C LEU A 123 4.27 -11.18 16.72
N LEU A 124 3.07 -11.50 16.21
CA LEU A 124 2.00 -12.14 16.98
C LEU A 124 1.42 -13.26 16.11
N TYR A 125 1.54 -14.52 16.54
CA TYR A 125 1.12 -15.69 15.77
C TYR A 125 -0.21 -16.24 16.30
N PHE A 126 -1.24 -16.28 15.46
CA PHE A 126 -2.39 -17.16 15.62
C PHE A 126 -2.70 -17.79 14.26
N SER A 127 -2.60 -19.11 14.13
CA SER A 127 -2.99 -19.81 12.90
C SER A 127 -3.56 -21.20 13.19
N HIS A 128 -4.57 -21.58 12.40
CA HIS A 128 -5.03 -22.97 12.27
C HIS A 128 -5.25 -23.30 10.78
N LYS A 129 -4.15 -23.40 10.02
CA LYS A 129 -4.04 -23.97 8.65
C LYS A 129 -5.13 -23.49 7.65
N ASP A 130 -5.52 -24.34 6.71
CA ASP A 130 -6.45 -24.06 5.60
C ASP A 130 -7.92 -24.33 5.97
N THR A 131 -8.23 -24.46 7.27
CA THR A 131 -9.53 -24.94 7.77
C THR A 131 -10.37 -23.79 8.34
N CYS A 132 -11.66 -23.77 8.03
CA CYS A 132 -12.64 -22.88 8.67
C CYS A 132 -13.53 -23.69 9.62
N SER A 133 -13.75 -23.20 10.85
CA SER A 133 -14.61 -23.89 11.83
C SER A 133 -15.82 -23.02 12.17
N LEU A 134 -17.01 -23.62 12.13
CA LEU A 134 -18.23 -23.08 12.71
C LEU A 134 -18.21 -23.39 14.21
N LEU A 135 -18.43 -22.36 15.02
CA LEU A 135 -18.66 -22.49 16.44
C LEU A 135 -20.12 -22.16 16.71
N SER A 136 -20.86 -23.08 17.33
CA SER A 136 -22.25 -22.89 17.74
C SER A 136 -22.41 -23.18 19.22
N SER A 137 -23.32 -22.46 19.88
CA SER A 137 -23.68 -22.72 21.27
C SER A 137 -25.18 -22.52 21.42
N GLU A 138 -25.89 -23.57 21.81
CA GLU A 138 -27.35 -23.54 22.02
C GLU A 138 -27.72 -22.98 23.41
N ASP A 139 -26.84 -23.17 24.40
CA ASP A 139 -27.05 -22.81 25.80
C ASP A 139 -26.15 -21.66 26.29
N GLY A 140 -25.16 -21.24 25.49
CA GLY A 140 -24.16 -20.23 25.87
C GLY A 140 -23.04 -20.75 26.77
N GLU A 141 -23.05 -22.04 27.15
CA GLU A 141 -22.07 -22.66 28.04
C GLU A 141 -21.23 -23.72 27.33
N ILE A 142 -21.80 -24.44 26.37
CA ILE A 142 -21.12 -25.48 25.58
C ILE A 142 -21.01 -24.99 24.14
N THR A 143 -19.78 -24.98 23.62
CA THR A 143 -19.49 -24.66 22.22
C THR A 143 -19.26 -25.94 21.43
N ASP A 144 -20.12 -26.22 20.44
CA ASP A 144 -19.88 -27.23 19.43
C ASP A 144 -19.01 -26.66 18.31
N SER A 145 -18.14 -27.49 17.71
CA SER A 145 -17.20 -27.09 16.67
C SER A 145 -17.28 -28.02 15.48
N GLN A 146 -17.64 -27.47 14.33
CA GLN A 146 -17.75 -28.19 13.07
C GLN A 146 -16.87 -27.56 11.99
N LEU A 147 -16.13 -28.40 11.24
CA LEU A 147 -15.39 -27.94 10.08
C LEU A 147 -16.34 -27.55 8.93
N VAL A 148 -16.20 -26.33 8.40
CA VAL A 148 -16.93 -25.85 7.23
C VAL A 148 -16.06 -26.00 5.98
N GLN A 149 -16.17 -27.16 5.33
CA GLN A 149 -15.35 -27.49 4.15
C GLN A 149 -15.51 -26.49 2.99
N SER A 150 -16.69 -25.90 2.81
CA SER A 150 -16.95 -24.91 1.76
C SER A 150 -16.18 -23.58 1.95
N LEU A 151 -15.65 -23.35 3.15
CA LEU A 151 -14.86 -22.15 3.50
C LEU A 151 -13.39 -22.49 3.77
N ALA A 152 -12.96 -23.75 3.56
CA ALA A 152 -11.55 -24.09 3.55
C ALA A 152 -10.84 -23.35 2.40
N THR A 153 -9.69 -22.73 2.66
CA THR A 153 -9.03 -21.85 1.69
C THR A 153 -7.53 -21.78 1.95
N SER A 154 -6.76 -21.65 0.87
CA SER A 154 -5.32 -21.38 0.93
C SER A 154 -4.97 -19.90 0.76
N GLN A 155 -5.95 -19.00 0.74
CA GLN A 155 -5.70 -17.56 0.71
C GLN A 155 -4.97 -17.13 2.00
N GLU A 156 -4.02 -16.21 1.88
CA GLU A 156 -3.24 -15.74 3.03
C GLU A 156 -4.04 -14.69 3.82
N GLU A 157 -4.47 -13.61 3.16
CA GLU A 157 -5.03 -12.42 3.80
C GLU A 157 -6.54 -12.52 4.10
N ALA A 158 -6.97 -11.91 5.19
CA ALA A 158 -8.37 -11.80 5.60
C ALA A 158 -9.20 -11.00 4.59
N ASP A 159 -8.61 -9.97 3.97
CA ASP A 159 -9.30 -9.08 3.02
C ASP A 159 -9.94 -9.87 1.85
N THR A 160 -9.20 -10.80 1.28
CA THR A 160 -9.64 -11.68 0.19
C THR A 160 -10.56 -12.78 0.70
N LYS A 161 -10.28 -13.39 1.87
CA LYS A 161 -11.16 -14.40 2.48
C LYS A 161 -12.55 -13.86 2.77
N ILE A 162 -12.67 -12.60 3.18
CA ILE A 162 -13.97 -11.95 3.42
C ILE A 162 -14.89 -12.10 2.20
N ILE A 163 -14.36 -12.07 0.97
CA ILE A 163 -15.16 -12.27 -0.25
C ILE A 163 -15.72 -13.69 -0.33
N LEU A 164 -14.94 -14.73 0.00
CA LEU A 164 -15.43 -16.11 0.09
C LEU A 164 -16.55 -16.23 1.14
N HIS A 165 -16.38 -15.59 2.29
CA HIS A 165 -17.38 -15.57 3.36
C HIS A 165 -18.66 -14.84 2.94
N CYS A 166 -18.56 -13.74 2.19
CA CYS A 166 -19.72 -13.04 1.63
C CYS A 166 -20.44 -13.90 0.58
N ILE A 167 -19.71 -14.55 -0.33
CA ILE A 167 -20.29 -15.45 -1.33
C ILE A 167 -21.01 -16.62 -0.62
N HIS A 168 -20.37 -17.22 0.38
CA HIS A 168 -21.00 -18.29 1.17
C HIS A 168 -22.25 -17.81 1.91
N ALA A 169 -22.19 -16.66 2.58
CA ALA A 169 -23.32 -16.06 3.26
C ALA A 169 -24.47 -15.73 2.30
N SER A 170 -24.17 -15.36 1.05
CA SER A 170 -25.17 -15.06 0.03
C SER A 170 -26.01 -16.28 -0.38
N MET A 171 -25.47 -17.49 -0.18
CA MET A 171 -26.17 -18.76 -0.45
C MET A 171 -27.21 -19.11 0.62
N ASP A 172 -27.17 -18.48 1.80
CA ASP A 172 -28.20 -18.67 2.82
C ASP A 172 -29.50 -17.99 2.37
N LEU A 173 -30.53 -18.80 2.13
CA LEU A 173 -31.87 -18.36 1.73
C LEU A 173 -32.53 -17.46 2.79
N LYS A 174 -32.15 -17.61 4.06
CA LYS A 174 -32.64 -16.76 5.14
C LYS A 174 -31.91 -15.44 5.19
N CYS A 175 -30.69 -15.33 4.68
CA CYS A 175 -29.94 -14.08 4.70
C CYS A 175 -30.52 -13.10 3.67
N ASN A 176 -30.82 -11.88 4.11
CA ASN A 176 -31.24 -10.80 3.22
C ASN A 176 -30.16 -9.73 3.06
N ILE A 177 -29.35 -9.53 4.10
CA ILE A 177 -28.34 -8.48 4.18
C ILE A 177 -27.05 -9.08 4.73
N ILE A 178 -25.94 -8.75 4.06
CA ILE A 178 -24.59 -9.06 4.52
C ILE A 178 -23.93 -7.75 4.97
N ILE A 179 -23.48 -7.70 6.22
CA ILE A 179 -22.79 -6.54 6.79
C ILE A 179 -21.33 -6.91 7.00
N VAL A 180 -20.45 -6.25 6.26
CA VAL A 180 -19.00 -6.47 6.37
C VAL A 180 -18.40 -5.36 7.23
N ARG A 181 -17.80 -5.73 8.36
CA ARG A 181 -17.16 -4.79 9.28
C ARG A 181 -15.66 -4.78 9.06
N SER A 182 -15.13 -3.65 8.56
CA SER A 182 -13.69 -3.44 8.41
C SER A 182 -13.34 -1.95 8.33
N PRO A 183 -12.19 -1.51 8.88
CA PRO A 183 -11.62 -0.19 8.61
C PRO A 183 -10.81 -0.15 7.31
N ASP A 184 -10.55 -1.28 6.66
CA ASP A 184 -9.61 -1.34 5.53
C ASP A 184 -10.25 -0.89 4.21
N THR A 185 -9.52 -0.03 3.50
CA THR A 185 -9.87 0.40 2.15
C THR A 185 -9.85 -0.74 1.14
N VAL A 186 -8.96 -1.73 1.31
CA VAL A 186 -8.86 -2.86 0.38
C VAL A 186 -10.11 -3.72 0.45
N VAL A 187 -10.62 -4.01 1.65
CA VAL A 187 -11.89 -4.73 1.85
C VAL A 187 -13.02 -3.99 1.14
N PHE A 188 -13.14 -2.68 1.31
CA PHE A 188 -14.16 -1.89 0.61
C PHE A 188 -14.05 -1.99 -0.92
N LEU A 189 -12.83 -1.91 -1.48
CA LEU A 189 -12.61 -2.05 -2.93
C LEU A 189 -12.95 -3.46 -3.43
N LEU A 190 -12.61 -4.51 -2.67
CA LEU A 190 -12.96 -5.89 -2.98
C LEU A 190 -14.48 -6.08 -3.00
N LEU A 191 -15.19 -5.59 -1.99
CA LEU A 191 -16.65 -5.67 -1.94
C LEU A 191 -17.29 -4.98 -3.14
N LEU A 192 -16.82 -3.80 -3.52
CA LEU A 192 -17.35 -3.07 -4.68
C LEU A 192 -17.10 -3.83 -6.00
N ALA A 193 -15.94 -4.48 -6.15
CA ALA A 193 -15.59 -5.25 -7.34
C ALA A 193 -16.40 -6.54 -7.46
N PHE A 194 -16.58 -7.27 -6.35
CA PHE A 194 -17.28 -8.56 -6.29
C PHE A 194 -18.78 -8.45 -5.99
N ALA A 195 -19.33 -7.23 -5.91
CA ALA A 195 -20.76 -7.00 -5.65
C ALA A 195 -21.70 -7.56 -6.75
N ASP A 196 -21.18 -7.95 -7.92
CA ASP A 196 -21.95 -8.68 -8.93
C ASP A 196 -22.04 -10.19 -8.66
N GLU A 197 -21.09 -10.75 -7.91
CA GLU A 197 -21.04 -12.17 -7.54
C GLU A 197 -21.76 -12.45 -6.22
N ILE A 198 -22.06 -11.41 -5.43
CA ILE A 198 -22.74 -11.51 -4.13
C ILE A 198 -24.21 -11.10 -4.32
N ASP A 199 -25.10 -12.08 -4.48
CA ASP A 199 -26.54 -11.87 -4.76
C ASP A 199 -27.36 -11.54 -3.49
N LYS A 200 -26.91 -10.52 -2.73
CA LYS A 200 -27.58 -9.97 -1.54
C LYS A 200 -27.30 -8.48 -1.38
N ASN A 201 -28.07 -7.81 -0.50
CA ASN A 201 -27.74 -6.45 -0.08
C ASN A 201 -26.45 -6.45 0.73
N LEU A 202 -25.49 -5.63 0.32
CA LEU A 202 -24.14 -5.59 0.89
C LEU A 202 -23.87 -4.23 1.52
N LEU A 203 -23.60 -4.23 2.82
CA LEU A 203 -23.25 -3.05 3.60
C LEU A 203 -21.82 -3.16 4.09
N PHE A 204 -21.10 -2.05 4.03
CA PHE A 204 -19.74 -1.91 4.58
C PHE A 204 -19.79 -1.02 5.82
N ASP A 205 -19.55 -1.61 6.98
CA ASP A 205 -19.55 -0.97 8.30
C ASP A 205 -18.12 -0.57 8.68
N THR A 206 -17.89 0.74 8.80
CA THR A 206 -16.55 1.30 8.97
C THR A 206 -16.54 2.52 9.88
N GLY A 207 -15.36 2.89 10.39
CA GLY A 207 -15.19 3.93 11.38
C GLY A 207 -15.38 3.45 12.83
N THR A 208 -15.11 4.34 13.78
CA THR A 208 -15.09 4.04 15.22
C THR A 208 -15.95 5.04 15.99
N SER A 209 -16.58 4.58 17.08
CA SER A 209 -17.42 5.41 17.96
C SER A 209 -18.38 6.32 17.18
N ASN A 210 -18.27 7.64 17.33
CA ASN A 210 -19.15 8.63 16.69
C ASN A 210 -18.95 8.76 15.17
N ASN A 211 -17.84 8.22 14.63
CA ASN A 211 -17.53 8.24 13.19
C ASN A 211 -17.90 6.93 12.49
N ARG A 212 -18.51 5.98 13.22
CA ARG A 212 -18.99 4.71 12.67
C ARG A 212 -20.18 4.97 11.75
N ARG A 213 -20.14 4.39 10.56
CA ARG A 213 -21.17 4.52 9.52
C ARG A 213 -21.24 3.28 8.66
N GLN A 214 -22.36 3.10 7.99
CA GLN A 214 -22.59 1.99 7.06
C GLN A 214 -22.77 2.53 5.65
N ILE A 215 -21.99 1.99 4.73
CA ILE A 215 -22.01 2.33 3.31
C ILE A 215 -22.74 1.22 2.56
N ILE A 216 -23.77 1.55 1.79
CA ILE A 216 -24.51 0.56 0.99
C ILE A 216 -23.75 0.29 -0.30
N VAL A 217 -22.93 -0.76 -0.31
CA VAL A 217 -22.08 -1.13 -1.46
C VAL A 217 -22.93 -1.47 -2.68
N THR A 218 -24.10 -2.08 -2.50
CA THR A 218 -25.03 -2.40 -3.59
C THR A 218 -25.48 -1.14 -4.36
N VAL A 219 -25.67 -0.01 -3.68
CA VAL A 219 -26.02 1.27 -4.34
C VAL A 219 -24.80 1.86 -5.05
N LEU A 220 -23.61 1.80 -4.43
CA LEU A 220 -22.38 2.28 -5.05
C LEU A 220 -22.00 1.49 -6.30
N LYS A 221 -22.31 0.19 -6.34
CA LYS A 221 -22.10 -0.66 -7.52
C LYS A 221 -22.79 -0.10 -8.77
N GLU A 222 -24.02 0.40 -8.63
CA GLU A 222 -24.79 0.97 -9.74
C GLU A 222 -24.22 2.31 -10.23
N LYS A 223 -23.53 3.04 -9.35
CA LYS A 223 -22.95 4.34 -9.67
C LYS A 223 -21.62 4.23 -10.42
N PHE A 224 -20.79 3.26 -10.06
CA PHE A 224 -19.50 3.04 -10.72
C PHE A 224 -19.62 1.99 -11.81
N SER A 225 -19.28 2.37 -13.04
CA SER A 225 -19.29 1.41 -14.15
C SER A 225 -18.38 0.21 -13.85
N PRO A 226 -18.71 -0.99 -14.37
CA PRO A 226 -17.87 -2.18 -14.19
C PRO A 226 -16.40 -1.95 -14.56
N ASN A 227 -16.16 -1.08 -15.56
CA ASN A 227 -14.82 -0.72 -16.00
C ASN A 227 -14.04 0.04 -14.93
N ILE A 228 -14.65 1.04 -14.29
CA ILE A 228 -14.02 1.78 -13.20
C ILE A 228 -13.80 0.85 -12.00
N ARG A 229 -14.81 0.06 -11.61
CA ARG A 229 -14.70 -0.88 -10.48
C ARG A 229 -13.52 -1.85 -10.66
N SER A 230 -13.38 -2.44 -11.85
CA SER A 230 -12.26 -3.35 -12.16
C SER A 230 -10.89 -2.65 -12.25
N ALA A 231 -10.87 -1.36 -12.63
CA ALA A 231 -9.64 -0.56 -12.68
C ALA A 231 -9.13 -0.13 -11.29
N LEU A 232 -10.01 -0.06 -10.29
CA LEU A 232 -9.64 0.39 -8.94
C LEU A 232 -8.55 -0.47 -8.29
N PHE A 233 -8.52 -1.78 -8.54
CA PHE A 233 -7.42 -2.65 -8.06
C PHE A 233 -6.07 -2.26 -8.63
N GLY A 234 -6.01 -2.09 -9.96
CA GLY A 234 -4.78 -1.67 -10.64
C GLY A 234 -4.33 -0.30 -10.15
N LEU A 235 -5.25 0.65 -10.03
CA LEU A 235 -4.92 1.98 -9.55
C LEU A 235 -4.46 1.96 -8.08
N HIS A 236 -5.16 1.23 -7.21
CA HIS A 236 -4.89 1.20 -5.78
C HIS A 236 -3.52 0.57 -5.50
N SER A 237 -3.19 -0.57 -6.09
CA SER A 237 -1.86 -1.17 -5.98
C SER A 237 -0.77 -0.25 -6.57
N PHE A 238 -0.97 0.27 -7.78
CA PHE A 238 0.03 1.08 -8.47
C PHE A 238 0.39 2.39 -7.76
N THR A 239 -0.54 2.96 -7.01
CA THR A 239 -0.36 4.23 -6.30
C THR A 239 -0.09 4.05 -4.81
N GLY A 240 0.12 2.81 -4.36
CA GLY A 240 0.58 2.48 -3.02
C GLY A 240 -0.42 1.71 -2.18
N CYS A 241 -0.10 0.48 -1.82
CA CYS A 241 -0.83 -0.32 -0.84
C CYS A 241 0.18 -0.89 0.17
N ASP A 242 -0.20 -1.92 0.92
CA ASP A 242 0.67 -2.44 1.97
C ASP A 242 1.96 -3.07 1.39
N THR A 243 1.90 -3.64 0.18
CA THR A 243 3.03 -4.35 -0.49
C THR A 243 3.68 -3.58 -1.63
N VAL A 244 3.13 -2.42 -2.01
CA VAL A 244 3.55 -1.62 -3.16
C VAL A 244 3.69 -0.17 -2.73
N SER A 245 4.78 0.49 -3.11
CA SER A 245 5.06 1.86 -2.69
C SER A 245 4.02 2.84 -3.23
N SER A 246 3.72 3.87 -2.47
CA SER A 246 3.19 5.10 -3.05
C SER A 246 4.31 5.92 -3.70
N PHE A 247 3.94 6.84 -4.58
CA PHE A 247 4.89 7.81 -5.11
C PHE A 247 5.01 8.99 -4.14
N THR A 248 6.23 9.40 -3.80
CA THR A 248 6.46 10.45 -2.81
C THR A 248 5.71 11.75 -3.16
N GLY A 249 4.95 12.25 -2.19
CA GLY A 249 4.11 13.45 -2.37
C GLY A 249 2.93 13.29 -3.33
N LYS A 250 2.58 12.07 -3.77
CA LYS A 250 1.43 11.79 -4.65
C LYS A 250 0.37 10.97 -3.91
N GLY A 251 -0.62 11.67 -3.33
CA GLY A 251 -1.78 11.02 -2.71
C GLY A 251 -2.73 10.36 -3.73
N LYS A 252 -3.71 9.59 -3.24
CA LYS A 252 -4.63 8.75 -4.06
C LYS A 252 -5.61 9.52 -4.95
N ILE A 253 -6.04 10.72 -4.54
CA ILE A 253 -7.11 11.47 -5.22
C ILE A 253 -6.72 11.90 -6.63
N ARG A 254 -5.49 12.41 -6.80
CA ARG A 254 -5.02 12.91 -8.10
C ARG A 254 -4.92 11.78 -9.13
N PRO A 255 -4.25 10.64 -8.86
CA PRO A 255 -4.26 9.48 -9.74
C PRO A 255 -5.67 8.99 -10.09
N PHE A 256 -6.58 8.90 -9.12
CA PHE A 256 -7.97 8.52 -9.38
C PHE A 256 -8.66 9.47 -10.35
N THR A 257 -8.51 10.78 -10.13
CA THR A 257 -9.07 11.82 -11.01
C THR A 257 -8.47 11.75 -12.41
N ILE A 258 -7.17 11.45 -12.54
CA ILE A 258 -6.51 11.29 -13.84
C ILE A 258 -7.09 10.06 -14.57
N MET A 259 -7.17 8.91 -13.89
CA MET A 259 -7.70 7.67 -14.46
C MET A 259 -9.13 7.87 -14.96
N CYS A 260 -10.02 8.46 -14.16
CA CYS A 260 -11.42 8.66 -14.55
C CYS A 260 -11.62 9.60 -15.74
N LYS A 261 -10.63 10.41 -16.11
CA LYS A 261 -10.69 11.33 -17.26
C LYS A 261 -10.15 10.73 -18.57
N ASP A 262 -9.49 9.58 -18.51
CA ASP A 262 -8.83 8.98 -19.67
C ASP A 262 -9.16 7.49 -19.79
N GLN A 263 -9.91 7.13 -20.84
CA GLN A 263 -10.32 5.75 -21.07
C GLN A 263 -9.12 4.80 -21.29
N ASN A 264 -8.00 5.31 -21.83
CA ASN A 264 -6.80 4.50 -21.98
C ASN A 264 -6.21 4.14 -20.62
N SER A 265 -6.20 5.08 -19.67
CA SER A 265 -5.81 4.83 -18.28
C SER A 265 -6.75 3.83 -17.61
N VAL A 266 -8.07 3.94 -17.79
CA VAL A 266 -9.04 2.95 -17.26
C VAL A 266 -8.71 1.54 -17.79
N ASN A 267 -8.62 1.39 -19.12
CA ASN A 267 -8.32 0.11 -19.74
C ASN A 267 -6.96 -0.47 -19.30
N CYS A 268 -5.96 0.41 -19.10
CA CYS A 268 -4.64 0.06 -18.59
C CYS A 268 -4.71 -0.54 -17.17
N PHE A 269 -5.37 0.15 -16.23
CA PHE A 269 -5.49 -0.33 -14.86
C PHE A 269 -6.39 -1.57 -14.72
N GLN A 270 -7.35 -1.78 -15.63
CA GLN A 270 -8.09 -3.04 -15.71
C GLN A 270 -7.20 -4.24 -16.07
N ARG A 271 -6.13 -4.02 -16.84
CA ARG A 271 -5.21 -5.08 -17.26
C ARG A 271 -4.25 -5.51 -16.16
N LEU A 272 -3.96 -4.65 -15.18
CA LEU A 272 -3.11 -5.04 -14.04
C LEU A 272 -3.73 -6.20 -13.25
N GLY A 273 -2.92 -7.23 -13.01
CA GLY A 273 -3.30 -8.48 -12.35
C GLY A 273 -4.00 -9.50 -13.24
N THR A 274 -4.19 -9.23 -14.54
CA THR A 274 -4.87 -10.18 -15.45
C THR A 274 -3.91 -11.19 -16.09
N LYS A 275 -2.63 -10.84 -16.15
CA LYS A 275 -1.54 -11.68 -16.66
C LYS A 275 -0.32 -11.45 -15.80
N GLU A 276 0.55 -12.46 -15.71
CA GLU A 276 1.80 -12.37 -14.97
C GLU A 276 2.79 -11.38 -15.60
N GLN A 277 3.00 -11.50 -16.91
CA GLN A 277 3.92 -10.65 -17.64
C GLN A 277 3.27 -9.36 -18.11
N ILE A 278 4.00 -8.25 -17.94
CA ILE A 278 3.62 -6.93 -18.42
C ILE A 278 4.23 -6.73 -19.81
N ASP A 279 3.38 -6.51 -20.81
CA ASP A 279 3.85 -6.16 -22.15
C ASP A 279 4.22 -4.67 -22.28
N ASP A 280 5.04 -4.36 -23.29
CA ASP A 280 5.57 -3.02 -23.54
C ASP A 280 4.45 -1.98 -23.71
N THR A 281 3.31 -2.37 -24.31
CA THR A 281 2.18 -1.45 -24.49
C THR A 281 1.58 -1.00 -23.15
N LEU A 282 1.47 -1.94 -22.20
CA LEU A 282 0.96 -1.66 -20.87
C LEU A 282 1.97 -0.83 -20.08
N PHE A 283 3.26 -1.15 -20.19
CA PHE A 283 4.34 -0.38 -19.59
C PHE A 283 4.36 1.07 -20.08
N ASP A 284 4.25 1.30 -21.40
CA ASP A 284 4.28 2.65 -21.99
C ASP A 284 3.13 3.52 -21.51
N VAL A 285 1.92 2.96 -21.36
CA VAL A 285 0.77 3.69 -20.82
C VAL A 285 0.97 4.04 -19.34
N LEU A 286 1.45 3.10 -18.52
CA LEU A 286 1.76 3.36 -17.11
C LEU A 286 2.89 4.38 -16.94
N GLN A 287 3.91 4.32 -17.79
CA GLN A 287 5.02 5.28 -17.80
C GLN A 287 4.52 6.69 -18.14
N LYS A 288 3.68 6.82 -19.18
CA LYS A 288 3.02 8.09 -19.52
C LYS A 288 2.12 8.59 -18.39
N PHE A 289 1.41 7.70 -17.70
CA PHE A 289 0.59 8.04 -16.54
C PHE A 289 1.44 8.64 -15.42
N VAL A 290 2.63 8.09 -15.13
CA VAL A 290 3.58 8.65 -14.17
C VAL A 290 4.06 10.03 -14.62
N CYS A 291 4.42 10.21 -15.89
CA CYS A 291 4.80 11.53 -16.41
C CYS A 291 3.71 12.60 -16.15
N LEU A 292 2.45 12.24 -16.39
CA LEU A 292 1.29 13.10 -16.12
C LEU A 292 1.10 13.36 -14.60
N LEU A 293 1.28 12.33 -13.77
CA LEU A 293 1.19 12.45 -12.31
C LEU A 293 2.21 13.46 -11.76
N TYR A 294 3.40 13.52 -12.37
CA TYR A 294 4.46 14.48 -12.03
C TYR A 294 4.34 15.83 -12.76
N GLY A 295 3.25 16.08 -13.49
CA GLY A 295 2.95 17.39 -14.10
C GLY A 295 3.54 17.59 -15.49
N HIS A 296 3.92 16.52 -16.18
CA HIS A 296 4.49 16.56 -17.53
C HIS A 296 3.63 15.79 -18.55
N PRO A 297 2.41 16.28 -18.88
CA PRO A 297 1.44 15.58 -19.74
C PRO A 297 1.95 15.26 -21.16
N SER A 298 2.87 16.07 -21.68
CA SER A 298 3.44 15.91 -23.03
C SER A 298 4.60 14.92 -23.10
N SER A 299 5.01 14.32 -21.98
CA SER A 299 6.11 13.34 -21.93
C SER A 299 5.54 11.94 -21.75
N ASN A 300 6.18 10.95 -22.38
CA ASN A 300 5.86 9.54 -22.26
C ASN A 300 6.97 8.73 -21.57
N LYS A 301 8.14 9.33 -21.32
CA LYS A 301 9.28 8.68 -20.66
C LYS A 301 9.63 9.36 -19.34
N VAL A 302 9.76 8.58 -18.27
CA VAL A 302 10.06 9.13 -16.93
C VAL A 302 11.48 9.67 -16.83
N ASN A 303 12.45 9.07 -17.52
CA ASN A 303 13.83 9.55 -17.55
C ASN A 303 13.93 10.94 -18.21
N ASP A 304 13.14 11.19 -19.27
CA ASP A 304 13.06 12.53 -19.88
C ASP A 304 12.44 13.55 -18.92
N VAL A 305 11.44 13.13 -18.12
CA VAL A 305 10.86 14.00 -17.09
C VAL A 305 11.87 14.29 -15.97
N ARG A 306 12.63 13.30 -15.53
CA ARG A 306 13.75 13.49 -14.57
C ARG A 306 14.72 14.54 -15.09
N LEU A 307 15.16 14.40 -16.35
CA LEU A 307 16.06 15.37 -16.99
C LEU A 307 15.43 16.77 -17.11
N LYS A 308 14.14 16.89 -17.45
CA LYS A 308 13.43 18.18 -17.53
C LYS A 308 13.33 18.87 -16.16
N ILE A 309 12.96 18.12 -15.12
CA ILE A 309 12.89 18.66 -13.75
C ILE A 309 14.27 19.13 -13.31
N MET A 310 15.30 18.34 -13.62
CA MET A 310 16.69 18.70 -13.37
C MET A 310 17.07 20.00 -14.07
N LYS A 311 16.98 20.07 -15.40
CA LYS A 311 17.37 21.25 -16.17
C LYS A 311 16.62 22.52 -15.72
N LYS A 312 15.33 22.41 -15.41
CA LYS A 312 14.53 23.56 -14.95
C LYS A 312 14.99 24.10 -13.59
N ARG A 313 15.49 23.25 -12.69
CA ARG A 313 15.98 23.67 -11.38
C ARG A 313 17.44 24.13 -11.41
N PHE A 314 18.14 23.94 -12.53
CA PHE A 314 19.57 24.26 -12.71
C PHE A 314 19.85 25.15 -13.94
N THR A 315 18.95 26.07 -14.30
CA THR A 315 19.28 27.07 -15.35
C THR A 315 20.50 27.89 -14.92
N PRO A 316 21.64 27.80 -15.64
CA PRO A 316 22.80 28.64 -15.39
C PRO A 316 22.47 30.04 -15.88
N GLY A 317 22.32 30.99 -14.97
CA GLY A 317 21.89 32.35 -15.32
C GLY A 317 21.76 33.31 -14.14
N ASP A 318 21.69 32.81 -12.90
CA ASP A 318 21.99 33.61 -11.73
C ASP A 318 23.42 33.31 -11.28
N ASP A 319 24.16 34.31 -10.83
CA ASP A 319 25.46 34.25 -10.14
C ASP A 319 25.38 33.51 -8.78
N ARG A 320 24.61 32.42 -8.71
CA ARG A 320 24.50 31.58 -7.52
C ARG A 320 25.52 30.44 -7.64
N PRO A 321 26.60 30.46 -6.85
CA PRO A 321 27.57 29.39 -6.83
C PRO A 321 26.92 28.06 -6.43
N LEU A 322 27.49 26.96 -6.93
CA LEU A 322 27.11 25.57 -6.66
C LEU A 322 27.04 25.23 -5.14
N THR A 323 27.55 26.09 -4.28
CA THR A 323 27.48 26.01 -2.81
C THR A 323 26.06 26.16 -2.24
N GLN A 324 25.10 26.73 -2.98
CA GLN A 324 23.66 26.75 -2.60
C GLN A 324 22.86 25.51 -3.07
N CYS A 325 23.51 24.48 -3.64
CA CYS A 325 22.83 23.22 -4.03
C CYS A 325 22.35 22.35 -2.86
N HIS A 326 22.43 22.85 -1.62
CA HIS A 326 21.80 22.26 -0.46
C HIS A 326 20.27 22.41 -0.60
N GLY A 327 19.57 21.32 -0.94
CA GLY A 327 18.09 21.31 -0.89
C GLY A 327 17.34 20.67 -2.05
N MET A 328 17.98 19.94 -2.98
CA MET A 328 17.19 19.11 -3.90
C MET A 328 16.78 17.80 -3.24
N ASP A 329 15.50 17.74 -2.86
CA ASP A 329 14.84 16.52 -2.46
C ASP A 329 14.63 15.60 -3.68
N LEU A 330 15.46 14.56 -3.78
CA LEU A 330 15.42 13.51 -4.80
C LEU A 330 14.08 12.80 -4.89
N SER A 331 13.32 12.78 -3.79
CA SER A 331 12.01 12.13 -3.76
C SER A 331 10.98 12.82 -4.66
N GLN A 332 11.24 14.08 -5.06
CA GLN A 332 10.36 14.85 -5.95
C GLN A 332 10.52 14.47 -7.43
N LEU A 333 11.57 13.72 -7.80
CA LEU A 333 11.73 13.18 -9.14
C LEU A 333 10.84 11.94 -9.30
N PRO A 334 10.26 11.67 -10.49
CA PRO A 334 9.67 10.37 -10.72
C PRO A 334 10.75 9.27 -10.64
N PRO A 335 10.39 8.02 -10.31
CA PRO A 335 11.34 6.92 -10.37
C PRO A 335 11.98 6.83 -11.77
N CYS A 336 13.23 6.38 -11.84
CA CYS A 336 13.82 6.05 -13.13
C CYS A 336 13.08 4.87 -13.77
N GLU A 337 13.25 4.70 -15.08
CA GLU A 337 12.55 3.66 -15.84
C GLU A 337 12.77 2.26 -15.24
N MET A 338 13.98 1.93 -14.82
CA MET A 338 14.33 0.64 -14.21
C MET A 338 13.58 0.42 -12.88
N SER A 339 13.54 1.44 -12.03
CA SER A 339 12.80 1.39 -10.77
C SER A 339 11.29 1.29 -11.00
N LEU A 340 10.79 2.00 -12.02
CA LEU A 340 9.38 1.96 -12.39
C LEU A 340 8.97 0.59 -12.93
N LYS A 341 9.83 -0.09 -13.69
CA LYS A 341 9.56 -1.47 -14.16
C LYS A 341 9.30 -2.42 -12.99
N ASN A 342 10.18 -2.45 -11.99
CA ASN A 342 9.99 -3.32 -10.83
C ASN A 342 8.81 -2.88 -9.94
N HIS A 343 8.56 -1.58 -9.82
CA HIS A 343 7.34 -1.07 -9.19
C HIS A 343 6.07 -1.59 -9.89
N ILE A 344 6.03 -1.55 -11.23
CA ILE A 344 4.90 -2.05 -12.03
C ILE A 344 4.73 -3.56 -11.86
N LYS A 345 5.81 -4.35 -11.80
CA LYS A 345 5.72 -5.80 -11.53
C LYS A 345 5.01 -6.07 -10.19
N ARG A 346 5.38 -5.36 -9.12
CA ARG A 346 4.69 -5.49 -7.82
C ARG A 346 3.24 -5.03 -7.88
N ALA A 347 3.00 -3.89 -8.52
CA ALA A 347 1.66 -3.34 -8.77
C ALA A 347 0.79 -4.22 -9.68
N ASN A 348 1.38 -5.15 -10.42
CA ASN A 348 0.66 -6.14 -11.20
C ASN A 348 0.33 -7.39 -10.37
N TYR A 349 1.28 -7.82 -9.54
CA TYR A 349 1.15 -9.02 -8.72
C TYR A 349 0.06 -8.86 -7.66
N GLN A 350 -0.01 -7.72 -6.95
CA GLN A 350 -1.02 -7.55 -5.88
C GLN A 350 -2.47 -7.63 -6.41
N PRO A 351 -2.87 -6.95 -7.51
CA PRO A 351 -4.19 -7.16 -8.10
C PRO A 351 -4.44 -8.58 -8.61
N MET A 352 -3.41 -9.34 -8.97
CA MET A 352 -3.57 -10.75 -9.36
C MET A 352 -4.11 -11.58 -8.19
N ILE A 353 -3.61 -11.33 -6.98
CA ILE A 353 -4.13 -11.93 -5.75
C ILE A 353 -5.59 -11.53 -5.53
N TRP A 354 -5.89 -10.22 -5.55
CA TRP A 354 -7.23 -9.70 -5.30
C TRP A 354 -8.27 -10.19 -6.31
N ARG A 355 -7.90 -10.33 -7.58
CA ARG A 355 -8.78 -10.87 -8.64
C ARG A 355 -9.15 -12.34 -8.42
N CYS A 356 -8.40 -13.05 -7.59
CA CYS A 356 -8.67 -14.43 -7.20
C CYS A 356 -9.47 -14.53 -5.89
N ALA A 357 -9.98 -13.43 -5.32
CA ALA A 357 -10.65 -13.45 -4.02
C ALA A 357 -11.88 -14.38 -3.96
N SER A 358 -12.59 -14.60 -5.07
CA SER A 358 -13.70 -15.57 -5.13
C SER A 358 -13.26 -17.04 -5.30
N GLN A 359 -11.95 -17.32 -5.38
CA GLN A 359 -11.40 -18.66 -5.52
C GLN A 359 -10.76 -19.13 -4.22
N ALA A 360 -11.28 -20.21 -3.62
CA ALA A 360 -10.77 -20.73 -2.35
C ALA A 360 -9.30 -21.18 -2.39
N HIS A 361 -8.85 -21.74 -3.52
CA HIS A 361 -7.49 -22.25 -3.69
C HIS A 361 -6.85 -21.71 -4.97
N PRO A 362 -6.48 -20.42 -4.99
CA PRO A 362 -5.93 -19.81 -6.19
C PRO A 362 -4.52 -20.33 -6.46
N LYS A 363 -4.20 -20.52 -7.74
CA LYS A 363 -2.85 -20.86 -8.19
C LYS A 363 -2.15 -19.59 -8.64
N LEU A 364 -1.27 -19.07 -7.79
CA LEU A 364 -0.50 -17.86 -8.06
C LEU A 364 0.94 -18.23 -8.44
N PRO A 365 1.58 -17.46 -9.35
CA PRO A 365 3.00 -17.63 -9.64
C PRO A 365 3.85 -17.23 -8.43
N SER A 366 5.16 -17.54 -8.46
CA SER A 366 6.06 -17.10 -7.40
C SER A 366 6.15 -15.57 -7.37
N PRO A 367 6.19 -14.93 -6.18
CA PRO A 367 6.46 -13.50 -6.07
C PRO A 367 7.90 -13.14 -6.48
N GLU A 368 8.82 -14.11 -6.45
CA GLU A 368 10.18 -13.91 -6.96
C GLU A 368 10.15 -13.54 -8.46
N ASN A 369 10.94 -12.55 -8.86
CA ASN A 369 10.94 -11.93 -10.21
C ASN A 369 9.71 -11.07 -10.54
N ASN A 370 8.67 -11.07 -9.70
CA ASN A 370 7.53 -10.15 -9.81
C ASN A 370 7.78 -8.83 -9.03
N GLY A 371 9.04 -8.40 -8.96
CA GLY A 371 9.48 -7.19 -8.25
C GLY A 371 9.95 -7.45 -6.81
N TRP A 372 10.06 -8.71 -6.41
CA TRP A 372 10.76 -9.20 -5.22
C TRP A 372 11.91 -10.15 -5.61
N LYS A 373 12.84 -10.34 -4.69
CA LYS A 373 13.97 -11.27 -4.76
C LYS A 373 14.11 -12.01 -3.43
N LEU A 374 14.68 -13.21 -3.45
CA LEU A 374 15.05 -13.91 -2.23
C LEU A 374 16.33 -13.31 -1.63
N SER A 375 16.29 -13.04 -0.33
CA SER A 375 17.47 -12.71 0.48
C SER A 375 18.28 -13.97 0.78
N GLU A 376 19.51 -13.80 1.25
CA GLU A 376 20.37 -14.89 1.72
C GLU A 376 19.71 -15.71 2.85
N ARG A 377 18.78 -15.10 3.60
CA ARG A 377 18.02 -15.75 4.68
C ARG A 377 16.73 -16.43 4.21
N GLY A 378 16.50 -16.51 2.90
CA GLY A 378 15.30 -17.12 2.31
C GLY A 378 14.02 -16.30 2.44
N ARG A 379 14.10 -15.03 2.87
CA ARG A 379 12.94 -14.11 2.95
C ARG A 379 12.83 -13.25 1.69
N LEU A 380 11.62 -12.86 1.33
CA LEU A 380 11.40 -11.93 0.22
C LEU A 380 11.83 -10.51 0.58
N GLU A 381 12.61 -9.90 -0.30
CA GLU A 381 13.00 -8.50 -0.24
C GLU A 381 12.59 -7.78 -1.52
N ILE A 382 12.35 -6.48 -1.42
CA ILE A 382 12.00 -5.68 -2.59
C ILE A 382 13.19 -5.63 -3.53
N ASN A 383 12.92 -5.94 -4.80
CA ASN A 383 13.84 -5.62 -5.88
C ASN A 383 13.52 -4.20 -6.40
N TRP A 384 14.33 -3.22 -5.99
CA TRP A 384 14.10 -1.81 -6.37
C TRP A 384 14.44 -1.52 -7.83
N CYS A 385 15.52 -2.10 -8.36
CA CYS A 385 15.96 -1.91 -9.73
C CYS A 385 16.79 -3.11 -10.21
N ASP A 386 16.64 -3.47 -11.48
CA ASP A 386 17.46 -4.49 -12.11
C ASP A 386 18.73 -3.82 -12.66
N GLY A 387 19.92 -4.25 -12.25
CA GLY A 387 21.20 -3.72 -12.74
C GLY A 387 21.85 -2.67 -11.83
N ASP A 388 22.77 -1.89 -12.41
CA ASP A 388 23.61 -0.96 -11.65
C ASP A 388 22.83 0.25 -11.11
N ILE A 389 23.26 0.73 -9.94
CA ILE A 389 22.60 1.80 -9.18
C ILE A 389 23.12 3.18 -9.61
N PHE A 390 24.37 3.23 -10.06
CA PHE A 390 25.06 4.41 -10.55
C PHE A 390 25.81 4.08 -11.84
N LEU A 391 26.15 5.11 -12.59
CA LEU A 391 27.09 4.97 -13.70
C LEU A 391 28.50 4.71 -13.14
N ASN A 392 29.20 3.68 -13.63
CA ASN A 392 30.54 3.30 -13.14
C ASN A 392 31.54 4.47 -13.12
N GLU A 393 31.54 5.29 -14.17
CA GLU A 393 32.38 6.50 -14.27
C GLU A 393 32.18 7.46 -13.08
N ILE A 394 30.93 7.59 -12.59
CA ILE A 394 30.62 8.42 -11.43
C ILE A 394 31.09 7.77 -10.15
N VAL A 395 30.94 6.44 -10.02
CA VAL A 395 31.44 5.70 -8.85
C VAL A 395 32.95 5.90 -8.72
N ASP A 396 33.70 5.72 -9.81
CA ASP A 396 35.15 5.89 -9.82
C ASP A 396 35.58 7.30 -9.43
N ILE A 397 34.85 8.34 -9.87
CA ILE A 397 35.15 9.73 -9.53
C ILE A 397 34.81 10.04 -8.07
N LEU A 398 33.66 9.56 -7.56
CA LEU A 398 33.28 9.74 -6.16
C LEU A 398 34.26 9.03 -5.23
N SER A 399 34.65 7.79 -5.54
CA SER A 399 35.64 7.03 -4.75
C SER A 399 37.03 7.69 -4.74
N LYS A 400 37.43 8.36 -5.83
CA LYS A 400 38.69 9.12 -5.87
C LYS A 400 38.64 10.40 -5.06
N ASN A 401 37.49 11.08 -5.04
CA ASN A 401 37.32 12.31 -4.24
C ASN A 401 37.27 12.02 -2.73
N ASP A 402 36.62 10.93 -2.32
CA ASP A 402 36.60 10.51 -0.91
C ASP A 402 38.00 10.10 -0.42
N ALA A 403 38.79 9.43 -1.26
CA ALA A 403 40.17 9.04 -0.95
C ALA A 403 41.15 10.23 -0.84
N VAL A 404 40.83 11.39 -1.42
CA VAL A 404 41.62 12.62 -1.31
C VAL A 404 41.21 13.43 -0.07
N GLN A 405 39.95 13.31 0.39
CA GLN A 405 39.52 13.95 1.65
C GLN A 405 40.07 13.24 2.88
N ASP A 406 40.22 11.92 2.87
CA ASP A 406 40.81 11.15 3.98
C ASP A 406 42.35 11.30 4.09
N SER A 407 43.02 11.91 3.10
CA SER A 407 44.48 12.10 3.13
C SER A 407 44.97 13.45 3.66
N ASP A 408 44.06 14.39 3.93
CA ASP A 408 44.41 15.78 4.31
C ASP A 408 44.12 16.14 5.79
N ASP A 409 43.69 15.19 6.63
CA ASP A 409 43.32 15.45 8.04
C ASP A 409 44.39 15.03 9.09
N ASP A 410 45.66 14.94 8.70
CA ASP A 410 46.79 14.82 9.63
C ASP A 410 47.61 16.12 9.69
N GLN A 411 47.05 17.14 10.34
CA GLN A 411 47.72 18.16 11.18
C GLN A 411 46.92 19.46 11.24
N ASP A 412 46.16 19.67 12.32
CA ASP A 412 46.49 20.73 13.27
C ASP A 412 45.58 20.69 14.51
N SER A 413 46.24 20.60 15.66
CA SER A 413 45.66 20.63 17.00
C SER A 413 45.21 22.03 17.39
N VAL A 414 43.94 22.23 17.79
CA VAL A 414 43.54 23.34 18.66
C VAL A 414 42.44 22.88 19.64
N ALA A 415 42.59 23.33 20.89
CA ALA A 415 41.92 22.95 22.12
C ALA A 415 40.38 22.87 22.09
N SER A 416 39.86 21.86 22.79
CA SER A 416 38.47 21.74 23.22
C SER A 416 38.22 22.57 24.47
N ASP A 417 37.45 23.66 24.34
CA ASP A 417 36.79 24.30 25.47
C ASP A 417 35.33 23.81 25.56
N ASP A 418 34.94 23.49 26.79
CA ASP A 418 33.66 22.95 27.23
C ASP A 418 32.43 23.77 26.81
N ILE A 419 31.36 23.12 26.34
CA ILE A 419 30.00 23.68 26.40
C ILE A 419 28.99 22.60 26.84
N GLU A 420 28.29 22.95 27.90
CA GLU A 420 27.31 22.19 28.70
C GLU A 420 26.10 21.66 27.92
N TRP A 421 25.67 20.45 28.30
CA TRP A 421 24.35 19.90 28.02
C TRP A 421 23.31 20.58 28.91
N LEU A 422 22.45 21.41 28.33
CA LEU A 422 21.21 21.84 28.98
C LEU A 422 20.01 21.09 28.38
N SER A 423 19.44 20.24 29.22
CA SER A 423 18.10 19.68 29.12
C SER A 423 17.06 20.79 29.28
N GLU A 424 16.13 20.92 28.33
CA GLU A 424 14.91 21.70 28.54
C GLU A 424 13.69 20.79 28.49
N SER A 425 12.99 20.83 29.61
CA SER A 425 11.72 20.20 29.96
C SER A 425 10.54 20.87 29.24
N GLU A 426 9.57 20.05 28.85
CA GLU A 426 8.24 20.44 28.39
C GLU A 426 7.45 21.11 29.54
N GLU A 427 6.94 22.32 29.32
CA GLU A 427 5.93 22.94 30.17
C GLU A 427 4.55 22.87 29.50
N ASP A 428 3.63 22.25 30.24
CA ASP A 428 2.19 22.17 30.02
C ASP A 428 1.54 23.57 30.00
N ILE A 429 0.67 23.81 29.01
CA ILE A 429 -0.29 24.92 29.05
C ILE A 429 -1.67 24.32 29.34
N THR A 430 -2.12 24.49 30.58
CA THR A 430 -3.52 24.30 31.00
C THR A 430 -4.30 25.59 30.81
N ASP A 431 -5.41 25.48 30.10
CA ASP A 431 -6.45 26.50 29.91
C ASP A 431 -7.40 26.49 31.12
N SER A 432 -7.52 27.61 31.84
CA SER A 432 -8.70 27.97 32.64
C SER A 432 -8.69 29.48 32.91
N ASP A 433 -9.68 30.21 32.42
CA ASP A 433 -10.89 30.50 33.21
C ASP A 433 -11.75 31.62 32.58
N THR A 434 -13.03 31.41 32.83
CA THR A 434 -14.19 32.31 32.81
C THR A 434 -13.94 33.75 33.27
N ASP A 435 -14.60 34.69 32.59
CA ASP A 435 -15.61 35.59 33.18
C ASP A 435 -16.64 36.03 32.13
#